data_AF-Q0SQM7-F1
#
_entry.id   AF-Q0SQM7-F1
#
_cell.length_a   1.000
_cell.length_b   1.000
_cell.length_c   1.000
_cell.angle_alpha   90.00
_cell.angle_beta   90.00
_cell.angle_gamma   90.00
#
_symmetry.space_group_name_H-M   'P 1'
#
loop_
_entity.id
_entity.type
_entity.pdbx_description
1 polymer ?
#
loop_
_entity_poly.entity_id
_entity_poly.type
_entity_poly.pdbx_seq_one_letter_code
_entity_poly.pdbx_strand_id
1 'polypeptide(L)'
;MHNLFHRRSKIEENPEKFWRELITKNETLKGRMFKDEPITEDTKYLHYVIFNRKVGFQNVWVMVPNFKRLIEFIEYVFMPEAYYKWVEGKKKLITHIPSIDVEKIISMINRKATEEEKEKMKNDISALRKLKGLSADNGMRKLKIFCSRFNNNWLGNDDEFLYLKAFGSAEELGKFVVETNLQTDCEDCYEKTIGMTTEEWFEVCKNAHKNKEDEQKFKKVLFKHLEDIV
;
A
#
# COMPACT_ATOMS: atom_id res chain seq x y z
N MET A 1 13.04 20.86 -6.17
CA MET A 1 11.85 21.53 -6.74
C MET A 1 11.56 21.17 -8.19
N HIS A 2 12.55 21.01 -9.09
CA HIS A 2 12.31 20.70 -10.51
C HIS A 2 11.66 19.31 -10.79
N ASN A 3 11.94 18.28 -9.98
CA ASN A 3 11.37 16.94 -10.18
C ASN A 3 9.89 16.79 -9.77
N LEU A 4 9.40 17.60 -8.83
CA LEU A 4 8.01 17.51 -8.31
C LEU A 4 6.99 18.04 -9.33
N PHE A 5 7.29 19.19 -9.94
CA PHE A 5 6.45 19.77 -11.00
C PHE A 5 6.41 18.90 -12.26
N HIS A 6 7.53 18.29 -12.63
CA HIS A 6 7.62 17.44 -13.82
C HIS A 6 6.91 16.10 -13.64
N ARG A 7 6.83 15.58 -12.40
CA ARG A 7 5.96 14.44 -12.08
C ARG A 7 4.50 14.87 -12.17
N ARG A 8 4.08 15.96 -11.52
CA ARG A 8 2.67 16.45 -11.54
C ARG A 8 2.09 16.66 -12.96
N SER A 9 2.89 17.09 -13.94
CA SER A 9 2.40 17.28 -15.33
C SER A 9 2.33 15.99 -16.16
N LYS A 10 3.24 15.02 -16.00
CA LYS A 10 3.18 13.71 -16.69
C LYS A 10 2.07 12.79 -16.17
N ILE A 11 1.50 13.15 -15.03
CA ILE A 11 0.57 12.38 -14.22
C ILE A 11 -0.86 12.35 -14.79
N GLU A 12 -1.22 13.30 -15.65
CA GLU A 12 -2.60 13.50 -16.12
C GLU A 12 -2.93 12.80 -17.45
N GLU A 13 -1.97 12.57 -18.35
CA GLU A 13 -2.29 12.08 -19.70
C GLU A 13 -2.34 10.55 -19.84
N ASN A 14 -1.60 9.78 -19.02
CA ASN A 14 -1.63 8.31 -19.08
C ASN A 14 -1.17 7.64 -17.76
N PRO A 15 -2.10 7.26 -16.85
CA PRO A 15 -1.76 6.61 -15.59
C PRO A 15 -0.95 5.31 -15.73
N GLU A 16 -1.29 4.47 -16.72
CA GLU A 16 -0.58 3.20 -16.96
C GLU A 16 0.90 3.45 -17.29
N LYS A 17 1.17 4.39 -18.21
CA LYS A 17 2.54 4.76 -18.57
C LYS A 17 3.31 5.33 -17.39
N PHE A 18 2.68 6.21 -16.61
CA PHE A 18 3.27 6.80 -15.41
C PHE A 18 3.72 5.72 -14.41
N TRP A 19 2.82 4.79 -14.06
CA TRP A 19 3.15 3.73 -13.10
C TRP A 19 4.18 2.75 -13.66
N ARG A 20 4.09 2.40 -14.94
CA ARG A 20 5.09 1.52 -15.59
C ARG A 20 6.49 2.14 -15.58
N GLU A 21 6.62 3.44 -15.81
CA GLU A 21 7.90 4.13 -15.72
C GLU A 21 8.48 4.07 -14.29
N LEU A 22 7.65 4.29 -13.26
CA LEU A 22 8.09 4.20 -11.87
C LEU A 22 8.52 2.78 -11.48
N ILE A 23 7.76 1.76 -11.89
CA ILE A 23 8.08 0.35 -11.63
C ILE A 23 9.41 -0.01 -12.31
N THR A 24 9.59 0.36 -13.58
CA THR A 24 10.80 0.05 -14.35
C THR A 24 12.05 0.70 -13.76
N LYS A 25 11.90 1.87 -13.14
CA LYS A 25 12.99 2.58 -12.44
C LYS A 25 13.18 2.13 -10.98
N ASN A 26 12.45 1.11 -10.53
CA ASN A 26 12.45 0.64 -9.15
C ASN A 26 12.05 1.72 -8.12
N GLU A 27 11.34 2.75 -8.54
CA GLU A 27 10.92 3.86 -7.66
C GLU A 27 9.74 3.48 -6.77
N THR A 28 9.00 2.41 -7.11
CA THR A 28 7.90 1.88 -6.31
C THR A 28 8.33 0.95 -5.18
N LEU A 29 9.60 0.53 -5.15
CA LEU A 29 10.12 -0.35 -4.11
C LEU A 29 9.90 0.25 -2.72
N LYS A 30 9.38 -0.58 -1.81
CA LYS A 30 9.09 -0.21 -0.41
C LYS A 30 8.16 1.01 -0.26
N GLY A 31 7.32 1.31 -1.27
CA GLY A 31 6.35 2.42 -1.18
C GLY A 31 6.96 3.82 -1.17
N ARG A 32 8.22 3.98 -1.63
CA ARG A 32 8.99 5.23 -1.46
C ARG A 32 8.84 6.26 -2.58
N MET A 33 8.02 6.00 -3.59
CA MET A 33 7.89 6.85 -4.80
C MET A 33 7.50 8.30 -4.51
N PHE A 34 6.74 8.54 -3.44
CA PHE A 34 6.27 9.87 -3.02
C PHE A 34 6.86 10.32 -1.68
N LYS A 35 7.95 9.70 -1.19
CA LYS A 35 8.54 10.05 0.13
C LYS A 35 8.87 11.55 0.27
N ASP A 36 9.24 12.19 -0.84
CA ASP A 36 9.67 13.58 -0.91
C ASP A 36 8.51 14.57 -1.21
N GLU A 37 7.28 14.08 -1.47
CA GLU A 37 6.09 14.93 -1.65
C GLU A 37 5.59 15.46 -0.30
N PRO A 38 5.14 16.71 -0.19
CA PRO A 38 4.61 17.25 1.05
C PRO A 38 3.34 16.51 1.48
N ILE A 39 3.17 16.31 2.79
CA ILE A 39 1.91 15.81 3.36
C ILE A 39 0.89 16.95 3.38
N THR A 40 -0.30 16.65 2.89
CA THR A 40 -1.47 17.53 2.86
C THR A 40 -2.70 16.80 3.40
N GLU A 41 -3.81 17.50 3.61
CA GLU A 41 -5.09 16.88 3.97
C GLU A 41 -5.58 15.86 2.92
N ASP A 42 -5.19 16.06 1.66
CA ASP A 42 -5.50 15.14 0.56
C ASP A 42 -4.66 13.86 0.60
N THR A 43 -3.51 13.86 1.27
CA THR A 43 -2.61 12.70 1.33
C THR A 43 -3.32 11.48 1.89
N LYS A 44 -3.11 10.32 1.25
CA LYS A 44 -3.69 9.03 1.66
C LYS A 44 -2.59 8.00 1.88
N TYR A 45 -2.92 6.97 2.63
CA TYR A 45 -1.94 5.95 3.02
C TYR A 45 -2.47 4.55 2.77
N LEU A 46 -1.55 3.62 2.59
CA LEU A 46 -1.81 2.21 2.40
C LEU A 46 -0.78 1.41 3.19
N HIS A 47 -1.26 0.38 3.86
CA HIS A 47 -0.44 -0.70 4.40
C HIS A 47 -0.80 -1.97 3.65
N TYR A 48 0.19 -2.72 3.20
CA TYR A 48 -0.06 -4.03 2.63
C TYR A 48 1.00 -5.03 3.06
N VAL A 49 0.57 -6.28 3.17
CA VAL A 49 1.44 -7.42 3.42
C VAL A 49 1.25 -8.45 2.32
N ILE A 50 2.37 -8.94 1.79
CA ILE A 50 2.41 -10.08 0.88
C ILE A 50 3.33 -11.10 1.53
N PHE A 51 2.75 -12.21 1.96
CA PHE A 51 3.51 -13.31 2.51
C PHE A 51 3.34 -14.55 1.64
N ASN A 52 4.47 -15.18 1.33
CA ASN A 52 4.50 -16.53 0.81
C ASN A 52 5.79 -17.18 1.31
N ARG A 53 5.72 -18.38 1.89
CA ARG A 53 6.87 -19.05 2.53
C ARG A 53 8.09 -19.20 1.62
N LYS A 54 7.90 -19.35 0.31
CA LYS A 54 8.99 -19.48 -0.68
C LYS A 54 9.52 -18.15 -1.18
N VAL A 55 8.72 -17.09 -1.12
CA VAL A 55 9.07 -15.75 -1.64
C VAL A 55 9.56 -14.83 -0.52
N GLY A 56 9.10 -15.06 0.71
CA GLY A 56 9.37 -14.26 1.89
C GLY A 56 8.18 -13.39 2.28
N PHE A 57 8.47 -12.43 3.15
CA PHE A 57 7.51 -11.53 3.76
C PHE A 57 7.79 -10.10 3.28
N GLN A 58 6.75 -9.44 2.76
CA GLN A 58 6.79 -8.02 2.45
C GLN A 58 5.79 -7.28 3.32
N ASN A 59 6.28 -6.33 4.10
CA ASN A 59 5.49 -5.38 4.86
C ASN A 59 5.79 -3.98 4.32
N VAL A 60 4.80 -3.34 3.71
CA VAL A 60 5.01 -2.08 2.99
C VAL A 60 3.98 -1.04 3.38
N TRP A 61 4.50 0.13 3.73
CA TRP A 61 3.75 1.34 3.96
C TRP A 61 3.92 2.29 2.79
N VAL A 62 2.81 2.85 2.32
CA VAL A 62 2.77 3.73 1.15
C VAL A 62 2.08 5.02 1.53
N MET A 63 2.67 6.12 1.09
CA MET A 63 2.07 7.45 1.11
C MET A 63 1.81 7.88 -0.33
N VAL A 64 0.62 8.39 -0.61
CA VAL A 64 0.24 8.90 -1.94
C VAL A 64 -0.44 10.26 -1.84
N PRO A 65 -0.28 11.15 -2.84
CA PRO A 65 -0.76 12.54 -2.74
C PRO A 65 -2.28 12.70 -2.59
N ASN A 66 -3.08 11.77 -3.12
CA ASN A 66 -4.54 11.85 -3.09
C ASN A 66 -5.21 10.49 -3.34
N PHE A 67 -6.54 10.46 -3.21
CA PHE A 67 -7.34 9.25 -3.40
C PHE A 67 -7.22 8.63 -4.80
N LYS A 68 -7.16 9.45 -5.87
CA LYS A 68 -6.97 8.95 -7.24
C LYS A 68 -5.66 8.15 -7.35
N ARG A 69 -4.57 8.70 -6.81
CA ARG A 69 -3.25 8.04 -6.76
C ARG A 69 -3.27 6.75 -5.94
N LEU A 70 -4.07 6.70 -4.87
CA LEU A 70 -4.23 5.49 -4.07
C LEU A 70 -4.85 4.35 -4.88
N ILE A 71 -5.96 4.62 -5.58
CA ILE A 71 -6.64 3.62 -6.41
C ILE A 71 -5.72 3.12 -7.52
N GLU A 72 -5.01 4.04 -8.19
CA GLU A 72 -4.07 3.66 -9.23
C GLU A 72 -2.86 2.87 -8.69
N PHE A 73 -2.33 3.21 -7.51
CA PHE A 73 -1.27 2.43 -6.88
C PHE A 73 -1.72 0.99 -6.62
N ILE A 74 -2.94 0.81 -6.11
CA ILE A 74 -3.50 -0.51 -5.86
C ILE A 74 -3.63 -1.30 -7.17
N GLU A 75 -4.14 -0.67 -8.24
CA GLU A 75 -4.38 -1.33 -9.52
C GLU A 75 -3.10 -1.65 -10.30
N TYR A 76 -2.15 -0.71 -10.37
CA TYR A 76 -0.99 -0.81 -11.25
C TYR A 76 0.26 -1.34 -10.56
N VAL A 77 0.32 -1.31 -9.22
CA VAL A 77 1.50 -1.77 -8.47
C VAL A 77 1.13 -2.97 -7.62
N PHE A 78 0.22 -2.79 -6.65
CA PHE A 78 -0.06 -3.83 -5.65
C PHE A 78 -0.70 -5.07 -6.25
N MET A 79 -1.82 -4.96 -6.99
CA MET A 79 -2.55 -6.11 -7.52
C MET A 79 -1.70 -7.00 -8.46
N PRO A 80 -0.96 -6.45 -9.45
CA PRO A 80 -0.05 -7.22 -10.28
C PRO A 80 0.97 -8.03 -9.47
N GLU A 81 1.62 -7.39 -8.50
CA GLU A 81 2.63 -8.01 -7.64
C GLU A 81 2.01 -9.07 -6.73
N ALA A 82 0.90 -8.75 -6.06
CA ALA A 82 0.21 -9.63 -5.14
C ALA A 82 -0.30 -10.91 -5.84
N TYR A 83 -0.99 -10.78 -6.97
CA TYR A 83 -1.53 -11.94 -7.69
C TYR A 83 -0.44 -12.78 -8.33
N TYR A 84 0.60 -12.16 -8.89
CA TYR A 84 1.73 -12.91 -9.43
C TYR A 84 2.43 -13.71 -8.34
N LYS A 85 2.70 -13.09 -7.18
CA LYS A 85 3.32 -13.76 -6.03
C LYS A 85 2.47 -14.87 -5.44
N TRP A 86 1.17 -14.62 -5.32
CA TRP A 86 0.22 -15.62 -4.87
C TRP A 86 0.28 -16.89 -5.73
N VAL A 87 0.21 -16.77 -7.06
CA VAL A 87 0.11 -17.96 -7.92
C VAL A 87 1.47 -18.59 -8.24
N GLU A 88 2.47 -17.78 -8.62
CA GLU A 88 3.79 -18.31 -8.99
C GLU A 88 4.62 -18.70 -7.76
N GLY A 89 4.43 -18.01 -6.63
CA GLY A 89 5.16 -18.24 -5.38
C GLY A 89 4.93 -19.63 -4.80
N LYS A 90 3.76 -20.23 -5.06
CA LYS A 90 3.46 -21.63 -4.71
C LYS A 90 4.48 -22.61 -5.29
N LYS A 91 5.02 -22.33 -6.47
CA LYS A 91 5.88 -23.28 -7.22
C LYS A 91 7.35 -22.92 -7.17
N LYS A 92 7.70 -21.63 -7.22
CA LYS A 92 9.09 -21.18 -7.38
C LYS A 92 9.38 -19.90 -6.61
N LEU A 93 10.67 -19.67 -6.36
CA LEU A 93 11.16 -18.36 -5.95
C LEU A 93 10.87 -17.34 -7.07
N ILE A 94 10.47 -16.14 -6.67
CA ILE A 94 10.21 -15.03 -7.60
C ILE A 94 11.35 -14.03 -7.48
N THR A 95 12.15 -13.91 -8.53
CA THR A 95 13.27 -12.96 -8.63
C THR A 95 12.91 -11.69 -9.39
N HIS A 96 11.84 -11.72 -10.19
CA HIS A 96 11.36 -10.58 -10.96
C HIS A 96 9.84 -10.64 -11.14
N ILE A 97 9.18 -9.48 -11.05
CA ILE A 97 7.75 -9.33 -11.30
C ILE A 97 7.58 -8.61 -12.63
N PRO A 98 6.85 -9.19 -13.60
CA PRO A 98 6.62 -8.53 -14.88
C PRO A 98 5.93 -7.17 -14.70
N SER A 99 6.52 -6.11 -15.25
CA SER A 99 5.97 -4.74 -15.19
C SER A 99 4.90 -4.52 -16.26
N ILE A 100 3.81 -5.28 -16.18
CA ILE A 100 2.69 -5.27 -17.12
C ILE A 100 1.36 -5.14 -16.38
N ASP A 101 0.29 -4.89 -17.14
CA ASP A 101 -1.04 -4.63 -16.58
C ASP A 101 -1.62 -5.86 -15.89
N VAL A 102 -2.49 -5.64 -14.90
CA VAL A 102 -3.05 -6.70 -14.06
C VAL A 102 -3.79 -7.77 -14.88
N GLU A 103 -4.46 -7.42 -15.97
CA GLU A 103 -5.09 -8.37 -16.90
C GLU A 103 -4.08 -9.31 -17.55
N LYS A 104 -2.92 -8.77 -17.95
CA LYS A 104 -1.86 -9.57 -18.59
C LYS A 104 -1.23 -10.49 -17.57
N ILE A 105 -1.01 -10.02 -16.33
CA ILE A 105 -0.58 -10.87 -15.22
C ILE A 105 -1.57 -12.00 -14.99
N ILE A 106 -2.87 -11.70 -14.88
CA ILE A 106 -3.91 -12.72 -14.69
C ILE A 106 -3.89 -13.73 -15.83
N SER A 107 -3.79 -13.27 -17.09
CA SER A 107 -3.69 -14.16 -18.26
C SER A 107 -2.48 -15.09 -18.19
N MET A 108 -1.33 -14.58 -17.75
CA MET A 108 -0.10 -15.37 -17.58
C MET A 108 -0.22 -16.45 -16.50
N ILE A 109 -0.82 -16.11 -15.36
CA ILE A 109 -0.96 -17.03 -14.21
C ILE A 109 -2.21 -17.91 -14.30
N ASN A 110 -3.11 -17.63 -15.26
CA ASN A 110 -4.42 -18.28 -15.42
C ASN A 110 -4.34 -19.82 -15.44
N ARG A 111 -3.33 -20.41 -16.09
CA ARG A 111 -3.19 -21.88 -16.14
C ARG A 111 -2.77 -22.51 -14.80
N LYS A 112 -2.31 -21.70 -13.85
CA LYS A 112 -1.79 -22.14 -12.55
C LYS A 112 -2.70 -21.76 -11.38
N ALA A 113 -3.56 -20.77 -11.57
CA ALA A 113 -4.57 -20.37 -10.60
C ALA A 113 -5.78 -21.32 -10.61
N THR A 114 -6.45 -21.46 -9.47
CA THR A 114 -7.75 -22.14 -9.38
C THR A 114 -8.86 -21.30 -9.99
N GLU A 115 -10.02 -21.89 -10.31
CA GLU A 115 -11.16 -21.11 -10.82
C GLU A 115 -11.67 -20.08 -9.80
N GLU A 116 -11.66 -20.44 -8.51
CA GLU A 116 -12.02 -19.52 -7.42
C GLU A 116 -11.05 -18.33 -7.34
N GLU A 117 -9.74 -18.57 -7.44
CA GLU A 117 -8.73 -17.50 -7.44
C GLU A 117 -8.94 -16.54 -8.62
N LYS A 118 -9.22 -17.07 -9.82
CA LYS A 118 -9.48 -16.26 -11.01
C LYS A 118 -10.71 -15.39 -10.85
N GLU A 119 -11.78 -15.94 -10.28
CA GLU A 119 -13.01 -15.21 -10.01
C GLU A 119 -12.77 -14.09 -8.98
N LYS A 120 -12.10 -14.39 -7.87
CA LYS A 120 -11.70 -13.40 -6.86
C LYS A 120 -10.90 -12.25 -7.47
N MET A 121 -9.86 -12.56 -8.26
CA MET A 121 -9.03 -11.54 -8.93
C MET A 121 -9.86 -10.64 -9.86
N LYS A 122 -10.74 -11.21 -10.69
CA LYS A 122 -11.63 -10.45 -11.58
C LYS A 122 -12.59 -9.56 -10.80
N ASN A 123 -13.18 -10.08 -9.73
CA ASN A 123 -14.12 -9.36 -8.87
C ASN A 123 -13.42 -8.21 -8.14
N ASP A 124 -12.19 -8.41 -7.69
CA ASP A 124 -11.41 -7.37 -7.03
C ASP A 124 -11.04 -6.23 -8.00
N ILE A 125 -10.58 -6.54 -9.21
CA ILE A 125 -10.30 -5.52 -10.24
C ILE A 125 -11.57 -4.73 -10.57
N SER A 126 -12.68 -5.44 -10.83
CA SER A 126 -13.97 -4.79 -11.14
C SER A 126 -14.43 -3.89 -10.00
N ALA A 127 -14.31 -4.34 -8.75
CA ALA A 127 -14.68 -3.55 -7.58
C ALA A 127 -13.78 -2.32 -7.39
N LEU A 128 -12.46 -2.46 -7.54
CA LEU A 128 -11.52 -1.35 -7.43
C LEU A 128 -11.80 -0.28 -8.50
N ARG A 129 -12.06 -0.71 -9.74
CA ARG A 129 -12.37 0.20 -10.84
C ARG A 129 -13.66 0.99 -10.64
N LYS A 130 -14.66 0.43 -9.97
CA LYS A 130 -15.88 1.16 -9.57
C LYS A 130 -15.62 2.28 -8.56
N LEU A 131 -14.44 2.32 -7.94
CA LEU A 131 -14.03 3.42 -7.06
C LEU A 131 -13.43 4.60 -7.83
N LYS A 132 -13.03 4.40 -9.09
CA LYS A 132 -12.52 5.48 -9.94
C LYS A 132 -13.61 6.53 -10.16
N GLY A 133 -13.24 7.80 -10.05
CA GLY A 133 -14.15 8.93 -10.26
C GLY A 133 -15.04 9.28 -9.06
N LEU A 134 -14.96 8.53 -7.96
CA LEU A 134 -15.61 8.93 -6.70
C LEU A 134 -14.84 10.08 -6.03
N SER A 135 -15.56 10.89 -5.24
CA SER A 135 -14.93 11.85 -4.32
C SER A 135 -14.08 11.13 -3.28
N ALA A 136 -13.08 11.82 -2.72
CA ALA A 136 -12.16 11.21 -1.76
C ALA A 136 -12.88 10.63 -0.53
N ASP A 137 -13.87 11.33 0.04
CA ASP A 137 -14.58 10.87 1.24
C ASP A 137 -15.39 9.59 0.99
N ASN A 138 -16.26 9.62 -0.03
CA ASN A 138 -17.07 8.46 -0.41
C ASN A 138 -16.19 7.30 -0.92
N GLY A 139 -15.13 7.65 -1.65
CA GLY A 139 -14.14 6.74 -2.19
C GLY A 139 -13.39 5.99 -1.08
N MET A 140 -12.89 6.70 -0.06
CA MET A 140 -12.19 6.10 1.07
C MET A 140 -13.08 5.17 1.87
N ARG A 141 -14.34 5.53 2.13
CA ARG A 141 -15.29 4.64 2.82
C ARG A 141 -15.49 3.33 2.07
N LYS A 142 -15.71 3.40 0.75
CA LYS A 142 -15.87 2.21 -0.09
C LYS A 142 -14.57 1.42 -0.26
N LEU A 143 -13.43 2.11 -0.28
CA LEU A 143 -12.12 1.46 -0.34
C LEU A 143 -11.84 0.63 0.92
N LYS A 144 -12.21 1.12 2.11
CA LYS A 144 -12.06 0.33 3.35
C LYS A 144 -12.90 -0.95 3.33
N ILE A 145 -14.11 -0.89 2.77
CA ILE A 145 -14.95 -2.08 2.55
C ILE A 145 -14.29 -3.03 1.56
N PHE A 146 -13.74 -2.49 0.47
CA PHE A 146 -12.95 -3.28 -0.48
C PHE A 146 -11.77 -3.99 0.20
N CYS A 147 -10.98 -3.28 1.01
CA CYS A 147 -9.85 -3.85 1.76
C CYS A 147 -10.28 -4.99 2.69
N SER A 148 -11.37 -4.81 3.45
CA SER A 148 -11.90 -5.87 4.33
C SER A 148 -12.31 -7.12 3.55
N ARG A 149 -13.02 -6.96 2.44
CA ARG A 149 -13.40 -8.09 1.57
C ARG A 149 -12.17 -8.75 0.94
N PHE A 150 -11.21 -7.95 0.48
CA PHE A 150 -9.94 -8.44 -0.05
C PHE A 150 -9.22 -9.32 0.98
N ASN A 151 -9.06 -8.84 2.21
CA ASN A 151 -8.36 -9.58 3.26
C ASN A 151 -9.08 -10.90 3.60
N ASN A 152 -10.42 -10.93 3.59
CA ASN A 152 -11.15 -12.19 3.78
C ASN A 152 -10.96 -13.17 2.61
N ASN A 153 -10.91 -12.66 1.38
CA ASN A 153 -10.74 -13.48 0.18
C ASN A 153 -9.34 -14.09 0.08
N TRP A 154 -8.34 -13.39 0.62
CA TRP A 154 -6.91 -13.69 0.51
C TRP A 154 -6.22 -13.95 1.85
N LEU A 155 -7.00 -14.30 2.88
CA LEU A 155 -6.49 -14.66 4.22
C LEU A 155 -5.48 -15.83 4.13
N GLY A 156 -5.70 -16.74 3.19
CA GLY A 156 -4.79 -17.84 2.90
C GLY A 156 -4.60 -18.79 4.07
N ASN A 157 -3.35 -19.12 4.37
CA ASN A 157 -2.93 -20.04 5.44
C ASN A 157 -1.50 -19.70 5.92
N ASP A 158 -0.91 -20.56 6.74
CA ASP A 158 0.43 -20.39 7.31
C ASP A 158 1.57 -20.38 6.26
N ASP A 159 1.30 -20.74 5.00
CA ASP A 159 2.27 -20.71 3.90
C ASP A 159 2.11 -19.48 2.99
N GLU A 160 0.95 -18.83 2.96
CA GLU A 160 0.70 -17.64 2.14
C GLU A 160 -0.51 -16.83 2.60
N PHE A 161 -0.42 -15.51 2.58
CA PHE A 161 -1.56 -14.60 2.74
C PHE A 161 -1.31 -13.25 2.06
N LEU A 162 -2.39 -12.56 1.70
CA LEU A 162 -2.35 -11.17 1.25
C LEU A 162 -3.18 -10.31 2.19
N TYR A 163 -2.67 -9.13 2.51
CA TYR A 163 -3.34 -8.16 3.35
C TYR A 163 -3.22 -6.77 2.75
N LEU A 164 -4.28 -5.97 2.92
CA LEU A 164 -4.36 -4.59 2.47
C LEU A 164 -5.21 -3.76 3.45
N LYS A 165 -4.74 -2.57 3.81
CA LYS A 165 -5.50 -1.59 4.59
C LYS A 165 -5.20 -0.16 4.12
N ALA A 166 -6.25 0.65 3.97
CA ALA A 166 -6.16 2.03 3.50
C ALA A 166 -6.56 3.02 4.59
N PHE A 167 -5.86 4.15 4.65
CA PHE A 167 -6.09 5.21 5.64
C PHE A 167 -6.31 6.56 4.96
N GLY A 168 -7.30 7.31 5.46
CA GLY A 168 -7.69 8.61 4.92
C GLY A 168 -6.81 9.76 5.42
N SER A 169 -6.10 9.58 6.53
CA SER A 169 -5.25 10.60 7.16
C SER A 169 -4.09 9.97 7.94
N ALA A 170 -3.12 10.80 8.29
CA ALA A 170 -2.01 10.41 9.15
C ALA A 170 -2.50 10.02 10.56
N GLU A 171 -3.52 10.71 11.07
CA GLU A 171 -4.17 10.38 12.35
C GLU A 171 -4.80 8.99 12.35
N GLU A 172 -5.50 8.62 11.27
CA GLU A 172 -6.11 7.29 11.17
C GLU A 172 -5.04 6.20 11.13
N LEU A 173 -3.97 6.41 10.38
CA LEU A 173 -2.81 5.50 10.34
C LEU A 173 -2.16 5.39 11.72
N GLY A 174 -1.91 6.54 12.37
CA GLY A 174 -1.23 6.59 13.65
C GLY A 174 -1.97 5.84 14.75
N LYS A 175 -3.31 5.97 14.80
CA LYS A 175 -4.17 5.19 15.70
C LYS A 175 -4.04 3.69 15.46
N PHE A 176 -4.13 3.27 14.19
CA PHE A 176 -4.00 1.86 13.85
C PHE A 176 -2.65 1.28 14.26
N VAL A 177 -1.54 2.01 14.03
CA VAL A 177 -0.20 1.57 14.43
C VAL A 177 -0.14 1.33 15.93
N VAL A 178 -0.64 2.25 16.75
CA VAL A 178 -0.65 2.07 18.21
C VAL A 178 -1.53 0.87 18.58
N GLU A 179 -2.76 0.80 18.07
CA GLU A 179 -3.70 -0.29 18.35
C GLU A 179 -3.11 -1.68 18.03
N THR A 180 -2.38 -1.82 16.93
CA THR A 180 -1.76 -3.12 16.58
C THR A 180 -0.56 -3.46 17.47
N ASN A 181 0.23 -2.47 17.90
CA ASN A 181 1.39 -2.70 18.76
C ASN A 181 0.99 -2.97 20.21
N LEU A 182 -0.06 -2.32 20.72
CA LEU A 182 -0.61 -2.61 22.06
C LEU A 182 -1.20 -4.03 22.16
N GLN A 183 -1.57 -4.63 21.03
CA GLN A 183 -2.02 -6.03 20.98
C GLN A 183 -0.87 -7.04 21.01
N THR A 184 0.37 -6.58 20.85
CA THR A 184 1.58 -7.40 21.04
C THR A 184 2.08 -7.18 22.47
N ASP A 185 2.58 -8.22 23.15
CA ASP A 185 2.95 -8.22 24.59
C ASP A 185 4.13 -7.29 24.98
N CYS A 186 4.38 -6.21 24.24
CA CYS A 186 5.45 -5.27 24.52
C CYS A 186 5.09 -3.81 24.17
N GLU A 187 4.25 -3.17 25.00
CA GLU A 187 3.96 -1.71 24.92
C GLU A 187 5.28 -0.90 24.93
N ASP A 188 6.23 -1.33 25.76
CA ASP A 188 7.58 -0.77 25.90
C ASP A 188 8.44 -0.87 24.62
N CYS A 189 8.16 -1.82 23.73
CA CYS A 189 8.94 -2.02 22.50
C CYS A 189 8.57 -0.98 21.45
N TYR A 190 7.31 -0.56 21.41
CA TYR A 190 6.83 0.39 20.40
C TYR A 190 7.47 1.77 20.59
N GLU A 191 7.34 2.36 21.78
CA GLU A 191 7.88 3.69 22.07
C GLU A 191 9.41 3.73 21.95
N LYS A 192 10.10 2.65 22.35
CA LYS A 192 11.55 2.48 22.11
C LYS A 192 11.88 2.40 20.62
N THR A 193 11.04 1.74 19.82
CA THR A 193 11.26 1.58 18.38
C THR A 193 11.06 2.89 17.64
N ILE A 194 9.99 3.63 17.93
CA ILE A 194 9.70 4.91 17.25
C ILE A 194 10.43 6.11 17.86
N GLY A 195 10.88 5.99 19.10
CA GLY A 195 11.63 7.01 19.84
C GLY A 195 10.78 8.20 20.29
N MET A 196 9.50 7.99 20.56
CA MET A 196 8.54 8.99 21.06
C MET A 196 7.40 8.29 21.81
N THR A 197 6.73 9.01 22.72
CA THR A 197 5.56 8.46 23.41
C THR A 197 4.35 8.34 22.49
N THR A 198 3.36 7.57 22.92
CA THR A 198 2.07 7.44 22.22
C THR A 198 1.38 8.80 22.01
N GLU A 199 1.40 9.68 23.01
CA GLU A 199 0.83 11.02 22.92
C GLU A 199 1.59 11.91 21.93
N GLU A 200 2.92 11.88 21.98
CA GLU A 200 3.77 12.61 21.03
C GLU A 200 3.52 12.13 19.60
N TRP A 201 3.38 10.82 19.39
CA TRP A 201 3.05 10.24 18.10
C TRP A 201 1.70 10.73 17.56
N PHE A 202 0.67 10.80 18.39
CA PHE A 202 -0.62 11.31 17.98
C PHE A 202 -0.58 12.80 17.61
N GLU A 203 0.18 13.61 18.33
CA GLU A 203 0.35 15.03 17.99
C GLU A 203 1.13 15.19 16.68
N VAL A 204 2.18 14.38 16.46
CA VAL A 204 2.90 14.32 15.17
C VAL A 204 1.95 13.97 14.02
N CYS A 205 1.11 12.94 14.19
CA CYS A 205 0.15 12.53 13.15
C CYS A 205 -0.87 13.63 12.81
N LYS A 206 -1.39 14.32 13.83
CA LYS A 206 -2.35 15.43 13.70
C LYS A 206 -1.74 16.64 12.99
N ASN A 207 -0.45 16.92 13.24
CA ASN A 207 0.24 18.09 12.69
C ASN A 207 1.05 17.82 11.41
N ALA A 208 1.15 16.56 10.96
CA ALA A 208 1.97 16.18 9.81
C ALA A 208 1.68 16.95 8.51
N HIS A 209 0.45 17.46 8.33
CA HIS A 209 0.06 18.26 7.15
C HIS A 209 0.17 19.79 7.39
N LYS A 210 0.50 20.22 8.60
CA LYS A 210 0.54 21.63 9.03
C LYS A 210 1.96 22.09 9.36
N ASN A 211 2.77 21.21 9.94
CA ASN A 211 4.10 21.49 10.45
C ASN A 211 5.14 20.61 9.75
N LYS A 212 6.16 21.24 9.17
CA LYS A 212 7.25 20.57 8.46
C LYS A 212 8.11 19.66 9.36
N GLU A 213 8.31 20.02 10.61
CA GLU A 213 9.05 19.19 11.56
C GLU A 213 8.27 17.90 11.86
N ASP A 214 6.97 18.01 12.12
CA ASP A 214 6.10 16.86 12.38
C ASP A 214 5.92 16.00 11.12
N GLU A 215 5.84 16.62 9.94
CA GLU A 215 5.88 15.92 8.66
C GLU A 215 7.14 15.03 8.53
N GLN A 216 8.31 15.58 8.87
CA GLN A 216 9.57 14.85 8.80
C GLN A 216 9.62 13.71 9.83
N LYS A 217 9.15 13.95 11.06
CA LYS A 217 9.02 12.91 12.10
C LYS A 217 8.10 11.79 11.64
N PHE A 218 6.91 12.13 11.14
CA PHE A 218 5.94 11.16 10.64
C PHE A 218 6.51 10.30 9.51
N LYS A 219 7.12 10.92 8.49
CA LYS A 219 7.76 10.19 7.38
C LYS A 219 8.90 9.29 7.82
N LYS A 220 9.69 9.73 8.80
CA LYS A 220 10.76 8.92 9.39
C LYS A 220 10.18 7.67 10.03
N VAL A 221 9.12 7.80 10.83
CA VAL A 221 8.41 6.64 11.42
C VAL A 221 7.88 5.71 10.33
N LEU A 222 7.11 6.25 9.38
CA LEU A 222 6.48 5.51 8.29
C LEU A 222 7.46 4.66 7.46
N PHE A 223 8.60 5.24 7.07
CA PHE A 223 9.55 4.59 6.14
C PHE A 223 10.79 3.98 6.80
N LYS A 224 10.97 4.11 8.11
CA LYS A 224 12.13 3.54 8.81
C LYS A 224 11.72 2.61 9.93
N HIS A 225 10.72 2.97 10.71
CA HIS A 225 10.39 2.26 11.93
C HIS A 225 9.24 1.27 11.73
N LEU A 226 8.25 1.60 10.89
CA LEU A 226 7.13 0.70 10.61
C LEU A 226 7.45 -0.45 9.64
N GLU A 227 8.58 -0.39 8.92
CA GLU A 227 9.06 -1.56 8.15
C GLU A 227 9.50 -2.70 9.09
N ASP A 228 9.97 -2.37 10.29
CA ASP A 228 10.51 -3.31 11.28
C ASP A 228 9.45 -3.80 12.29
N ILE A 229 8.27 -3.17 12.30
CA ILE A 229 7.16 -3.48 13.21
C ILE A 229 6.17 -4.40 12.48
N VAL A 230 5.88 -5.56 13.09
CA VAL A 230 5.03 -6.65 12.57
C VAL A 230 3.79 -6.81 13.42
#